data_AF-A0A564NK76-F1
#
_entry.id   AF-A0A564NK76-F1
#
_cell.length_a   1.000
_cell.length_b   1.000
_cell.length_c   1.000
_cell.angle_alpha   90.00
_cell.angle_beta   90.00
_cell.angle_gamma   90.00
#
_symmetry.space_group_name_H-M   'P 1'
#
loop_
_entity.id
_entity.type
_entity.pdbx_description
1 polymer ?
#
loop_
_entity_poly.entity_id
_entity_poly.type
_entity_poly.pdbx_seq_one_letter_code
_entity_poly.pdbx_strand_id
1 'polypeptide(L)'
;MIKRKVTDVYVMAHSRVEFIMSRLTYIHSAKKILSILFLFLFSHGIFASVENIALNSSHSPFSVEKTLMATFQQAINDDLAGHHREARQKYDALNGGMLVGMIVLPSAVNLAALERYDEARRAFTVLRQNGNGRERDYGLLWDLWLTARTWQGGSTALQKALTDKAANYKWFSAYELAIADIYTGKGNEKTVFQLIDSIVFSHAEEKADAVTQAVFFVGGYYQYVINQPQKAKKLYRDYASHLNKSSLERNLVLKEQESLRISQ
;
A
#
# COMPACT_ATOMS: atom_id res chain seq x y z
N MET A 1 -50.24 22.42 19.45
CA MET A 1 -49.17 22.60 18.44
C MET A 1 -47.73 22.58 19.01
N ILE A 2 -47.52 22.37 20.32
CA ILE A 2 -46.17 22.35 20.96
C ILE A 2 -45.61 20.93 21.17
N LYS A 3 -46.46 19.88 21.22
CA LYS A 3 -46.00 18.49 21.43
C LYS A 3 -45.21 17.87 20.27
N ARG A 4 -45.38 18.32 19.01
CA ARG A 4 -44.65 17.76 17.85
C ARG A 4 -43.18 18.18 17.77
N LYS A 5 -42.84 19.42 18.19
CA LYS A 5 -41.46 19.92 18.11
C LYS A 5 -40.49 19.26 19.09
N VAL A 6 -40.98 18.76 20.24
CA VAL A 6 -40.12 18.13 21.25
C VAL A 6 -39.75 16.70 20.85
N THR A 7 -40.63 15.99 20.13
CA THR A 7 -40.37 14.62 19.66
C THR A 7 -39.32 14.59 18.55
N ASP A 8 -39.34 15.55 17.61
CA ASP A 8 -38.37 15.61 16.51
C ASP A 8 -36.93 15.90 16.99
N VAL A 9 -36.78 16.74 18.03
CA VAL A 9 -35.46 17.03 18.63
C VAL A 9 -34.90 15.80 19.36
N TYR A 10 -35.76 15.00 20.01
CA TYR A 10 -35.34 13.80 20.73
C TYR A 10 -34.91 12.67 19.78
N VAL A 11 -35.64 12.48 18.68
CA VAL A 11 -35.30 11.48 17.64
C VAL A 11 -34.00 11.86 16.92
N MET A 12 -33.78 13.16 16.65
CA MET A 12 -32.56 13.63 16.00
C MET A 12 -31.33 13.57 16.92
N ALA A 13 -31.51 13.76 18.24
CA ALA A 13 -30.45 13.57 19.23
C ALA A 13 -30.10 12.08 19.43
N HIS A 14 -31.10 11.19 19.48
CA HIS A 14 -30.87 9.75 19.61
C HIS A 14 -30.13 9.17 18.39
N SER A 15 -30.53 9.56 17.17
CA SER A 15 -29.86 9.16 15.93
C SER A 15 -28.41 9.66 15.85
N ARG A 16 -28.11 10.86 16.37
CA ARG A 16 -26.74 11.37 16.44
C ARG A 16 -25.88 10.63 17.47
N VAL A 17 -26.44 10.23 18.61
CA VAL A 17 -25.73 9.46 19.63
C VAL A 17 -25.44 8.04 19.13
N GLU A 18 -26.39 7.39 18.44
CA GLU A 18 -26.17 6.08 17.81
C GLU A 18 -25.14 6.15 16.67
N PHE A 19 -25.15 7.22 15.87
CA PHE A 19 -24.13 7.46 14.83
C PHE A 19 -22.72 7.70 15.40
N ILE A 20 -22.63 8.42 16.53
CA ILE A 20 -21.37 8.68 17.23
C ILE A 20 -20.87 7.42 17.93
N MET A 21 -21.77 6.63 18.54
CA MET A 21 -21.44 5.34 19.16
C MET A 21 -20.98 4.30 18.12
N SER A 22 -21.63 4.24 16.95
CA SER A 22 -21.21 3.43 15.80
C SER A 22 -19.78 3.76 15.35
N ARG A 23 -19.44 5.06 15.24
CA ARG A 23 -18.08 5.52 14.93
C ARG A 23 -17.08 5.20 16.04
N LEU A 24 -17.47 5.28 17.31
CA LEU A 24 -16.60 4.95 18.44
C LEU A 24 -16.29 3.44 18.52
N THR A 25 -17.26 2.57 18.24
CA THR A 25 -17.03 1.12 18.11
C THR A 25 -16.17 0.77 16.90
N TYR A 26 -16.33 1.50 15.79
CA TYR A 26 -15.47 1.34 14.60
C TYR A 26 -14.03 1.81 14.85
N ILE A 27 -13.84 2.92 15.58
CA ILE A 27 -12.53 3.47 15.93
C ILE A 27 -11.81 2.60 16.98
N HIS A 28 -12.54 1.99 17.93
CA HIS A 28 -11.96 1.01 18.86
C HIS A 28 -11.59 -0.31 18.19
N SER A 29 -12.33 -0.74 17.16
CA SER A 29 -11.99 -1.90 16.33
C SER A 29 -10.76 -1.62 15.44
N ALA A 30 -10.65 -0.41 14.87
CA ALA A 30 -9.53 0.00 14.03
C ALA A 30 -8.17 -0.03 14.77
N LYS A 31 -8.16 0.23 16.09
CA LYS A 31 -6.93 0.12 16.91
C LYS A 31 -6.45 -1.33 17.11
N LYS A 32 -7.33 -2.33 17.00
CA LYS A 32 -6.94 -3.75 16.98
C LYS A 32 -6.61 -4.25 15.57
N ILE A 33 -7.23 -3.68 14.54
CA ILE A 33 -6.99 -4.04 13.13
C ILE A 33 -5.65 -3.50 12.59
N LEU A 34 -5.14 -2.39 13.14
CA LEU A 34 -3.85 -1.84 12.72
C LEU A 34 -2.63 -2.67 13.17
N SER A 35 -2.81 -3.56 14.16
CA SER A 35 -1.81 -4.57 14.52
C SER A 35 -1.87 -5.82 13.65
N ILE A 36 -2.91 -5.94 12.79
CA ILE A 36 -3.21 -7.17 12.05
C ILE A 36 -2.61 -7.16 10.64
N LEU A 37 -2.29 -6.00 10.04
CA LEU A 37 -1.36 -5.98 8.91
C LEU A 37 0.05 -6.51 9.33
N PHE A 38 0.33 -6.51 10.64
CA PHE A 38 1.53 -7.01 11.28
C PHE A 38 1.43 -8.46 11.81
N LEU A 39 0.25 -9.08 11.79
CA LEU A 39 0.05 -10.47 12.25
C LEU A 39 -0.19 -11.48 11.13
N PHE A 40 -0.35 -11.05 9.88
CA PHE A 40 -0.62 -11.97 8.76
C PHE A 40 0.62 -12.62 8.12
N LEU A 41 1.83 -12.36 8.64
CA LEU A 41 3.07 -13.00 8.15
C LEU A 41 3.51 -14.24 8.95
N PHE A 42 2.77 -14.63 9.99
CA PHE A 42 3.04 -15.84 10.78
C PHE A 42 1.88 -16.83 10.75
N SER A 43 1.62 -17.43 9.59
CA SER A 43 1.03 -18.76 9.54
C SER A 43 1.64 -19.59 8.40
N HIS A 44 2.87 -20.06 8.63
CA HIS A 44 3.31 -21.31 7.98
C HIS A 44 2.57 -22.46 8.67
N GLY A 45 1.36 -22.74 8.21
CA GLY A 45 0.57 -23.91 8.60
C GLY A 45 0.34 -24.79 7.37
N ILE A 46 1.14 -25.85 7.25
CA ILE A 46 0.85 -26.98 6.36
C ILE A 46 -0.56 -27.49 6.71
N PHE A 47 -1.50 -27.42 5.76
CA PHE A 47 -2.65 -28.32 5.78
C PHE A 47 -2.82 -28.92 4.38
N ALA A 48 -2.27 -30.12 4.25
CA ALA A 48 -2.67 -31.06 3.24
C ALA A 48 -4.14 -31.49 3.47
N SER A 49 -4.82 -31.71 2.36
CA SER A 49 -6.12 -32.37 2.17
C SER A 49 -6.25 -33.66 3.01
N VAL A 50 -7.40 -34.08 3.54
CA VAL A 50 -8.59 -34.75 2.91
C VAL A 50 -9.56 -34.97 4.11
N GLU A 51 -10.90 -34.83 4.09
CA GLU A 51 -11.91 -35.70 3.47
C GLU A 51 -13.34 -35.17 3.71
N ASN A 52 -14.27 -35.65 2.88
CA ASN A 52 -15.70 -35.32 2.75
C ASN A 52 -16.55 -35.31 4.03
N ILE A 53 -17.60 -34.48 4.05
CA ILE A 53 -19.01 -34.86 4.32
C ILE A 53 -19.92 -33.70 3.88
N ALA A 54 -20.93 -34.03 3.07
CA ALA A 54 -22.01 -33.14 2.66
C ALA A 54 -23.09 -33.03 3.75
N LEU A 55 -23.61 -31.81 3.98
CA LEU A 55 -25.03 -31.42 4.11
C LEU A 55 -25.20 -30.18 5.01
N ASN A 56 -26.13 -29.32 4.57
CA ASN A 56 -26.79 -28.19 5.25
C ASN A 56 -26.09 -26.83 5.23
N SER A 57 -26.54 -26.02 4.26
CA SER A 57 -26.30 -24.59 4.12
C SER A 57 -27.04 -23.79 5.21
N SER A 58 -26.42 -23.67 6.37
CA SER A 58 -26.56 -22.48 7.20
C SER A 58 -25.30 -21.66 7.00
N HIS A 59 -25.31 -20.72 6.05
CA HIS A 59 -24.20 -19.77 5.86
C HIS A 59 -24.16 -18.84 7.07
N SER A 60 -23.46 -19.30 8.12
CA SER A 60 -23.11 -18.48 9.26
C SER A 60 -22.25 -17.31 8.76
N PRO A 61 -22.47 -16.08 9.24
CA PRO A 61 -21.60 -14.94 8.91
C PRO A 61 -20.11 -15.24 9.09
N PHE A 62 -19.79 -16.11 10.06
CA PHE A 62 -18.45 -16.58 10.37
C PHE A 62 -17.80 -17.42 9.25
N SER A 63 -18.57 -18.24 8.53
CA SER A 63 -18.03 -19.03 7.42
C SER A 63 -17.70 -18.16 6.21
N VAL A 64 -18.50 -17.12 5.96
CA VAL A 64 -18.28 -16.17 4.85
C VAL A 64 -17.02 -15.35 5.11
N GLU A 65 -16.84 -14.82 6.32
CA GLU A 65 -15.63 -14.07 6.69
C GLU A 65 -14.36 -14.89 6.53
N LYS A 66 -14.36 -16.16 6.96
CA LYS A 66 -13.22 -17.08 6.78
C LYS A 66 -12.88 -17.30 5.31
N THR A 67 -13.89 -17.45 4.44
CA THR A 67 -13.67 -17.57 2.99
C THR A 67 -13.07 -16.31 2.40
N LEU A 68 -13.59 -15.13 2.76
CA LEU A 68 -13.06 -13.85 2.27
C LEU A 68 -11.61 -13.61 2.71
N MET A 69 -11.27 -13.94 3.97
CA MET A 69 -9.89 -13.91 4.47
C MET A 69 -8.95 -14.83 3.70
N ALA A 70 -9.38 -16.07 3.42
CA ALA A 70 -8.58 -17.02 2.65
C ALA A 70 -8.34 -16.51 1.21
N THR A 71 -9.36 -15.96 0.57
CA THR A 71 -9.23 -15.34 -0.77
C THR A 71 -8.29 -14.15 -0.75
N PHE A 72 -8.35 -13.31 0.30
CA PHE A 72 -7.45 -12.17 0.46
C PHE A 72 -6.00 -12.62 0.62
N GLN A 73 -5.75 -13.61 1.49
CA GLN A 73 -4.40 -14.15 1.68
C GLN A 73 -3.85 -14.75 0.39
N GLN A 74 -4.68 -15.43 -0.39
CA GLN A 74 -4.26 -15.96 -1.68
C GLN A 74 -3.93 -14.84 -2.67
N ALA A 75 -4.69 -13.74 -2.70
CA ALA A 75 -4.37 -12.58 -3.52
C ALA A 75 -2.99 -12.00 -3.19
N ILE A 76 -2.67 -11.86 -1.91
CA ILE A 76 -1.36 -11.40 -1.44
C ILE A 76 -0.25 -12.37 -1.86
N ASN A 77 -0.46 -13.67 -1.66
CA ASN A 77 0.54 -14.68 -2.02
C ASN A 77 0.82 -14.69 -3.52
N ASP A 78 -0.23 -14.56 -4.35
CA ASP A 78 -0.09 -14.46 -5.80
C ASP A 78 0.71 -13.20 -6.19
N ASP A 79 0.43 -12.05 -5.57
CA ASP A 79 1.19 -10.82 -5.81
C ASP A 79 2.67 -10.93 -5.42
N LEU A 80 2.95 -11.52 -4.26
CA LEU A 80 4.32 -11.75 -3.76
C LEU A 80 5.06 -12.80 -4.61
N ALA A 81 4.34 -13.67 -5.32
CA ALA A 81 4.90 -14.59 -6.31
C ALA A 81 5.06 -13.96 -7.71
N GLY A 82 4.53 -12.74 -7.94
CA GLY A 82 4.56 -12.06 -9.24
C GLY A 82 3.38 -12.42 -10.16
N HIS A 83 2.42 -13.21 -9.68
CA HIS A 83 1.18 -13.58 -10.38
C HIS A 83 0.12 -12.46 -10.24
N HIS A 84 0.47 -11.27 -10.73
CA HIS A 84 -0.33 -10.06 -10.51
C HIS A 84 -1.72 -10.12 -11.15
N ARG A 85 -1.90 -10.85 -12.26
CA ARG A 85 -3.21 -10.98 -12.92
C ARG A 85 -4.16 -11.86 -12.09
N GLU A 86 -3.63 -12.94 -11.55
CA GLU A 86 -4.33 -13.88 -10.67
C GLU A 86 -4.70 -13.22 -9.33
N ALA A 87 -3.81 -12.39 -8.79
CA ALA A 87 -4.07 -11.57 -7.62
C ALA A 87 -5.18 -10.53 -7.89
N ARG A 88 -5.14 -9.84 -9.03
CA ARG A 88 -6.13 -8.82 -9.42
C ARG A 88 -7.55 -9.36 -9.44
N GLN A 89 -7.75 -10.55 -10.02
CA GLN A 89 -9.06 -11.22 -10.03
C GLN A 89 -9.61 -11.41 -8.61
N LYS A 90 -8.75 -11.76 -7.65
CA LYS A 90 -9.14 -11.96 -6.25
C LYS A 90 -9.43 -10.64 -5.56
N TYR A 91 -8.62 -9.59 -5.76
CA TYR A 91 -8.94 -8.27 -5.22
C TYR A 91 -10.24 -7.70 -5.79
N ASP A 92 -10.51 -7.90 -7.08
CA ASP A 92 -11.78 -7.49 -7.70
C ASP A 92 -12.97 -8.21 -7.07
N ALA A 93 -12.86 -9.52 -6.83
CA ALA A 93 -13.90 -10.31 -6.18
C ALA A 93 -14.16 -9.89 -4.72
N LEU A 94 -13.16 -9.32 -4.05
CA LEU A 94 -13.25 -8.85 -2.67
C LEU A 94 -13.65 -7.37 -2.54
N ASN A 95 -13.70 -6.63 -3.66
CA ASN A 95 -13.97 -5.20 -3.64
C ASN A 95 -15.39 -4.89 -3.15
N GLY A 96 -15.54 -3.80 -2.38
CA GLY A 96 -16.83 -3.40 -1.79
C GLY A 96 -17.33 -4.27 -0.64
N GLY A 97 -16.55 -5.28 -0.20
CA GLY A 97 -16.87 -6.15 0.93
C GLY A 97 -16.35 -5.66 2.28
N MET A 98 -16.57 -6.46 3.33
CA MET A 98 -16.15 -6.17 4.71
C MET A 98 -14.63 -5.96 4.88
N LEU A 99 -13.84 -6.41 3.92
CA LEU A 99 -12.37 -6.36 3.93
C LEU A 99 -11.78 -5.15 3.19
N VAL A 100 -12.63 -4.23 2.71
CA VAL A 100 -12.21 -3.13 1.84
C VAL A 100 -11.01 -2.37 2.41
N GLY A 101 -10.99 -2.10 3.73
CA GLY A 101 -9.88 -1.40 4.38
C GLY A 101 -8.54 -2.13 4.32
N MET A 102 -8.53 -3.47 4.32
CA MET A 102 -7.30 -4.27 4.24
C MET A 102 -6.79 -4.42 2.79
N ILE A 103 -7.70 -4.37 1.82
CA ILE A 103 -7.42 -4.64 0.41
C ILE A 103 -6.87 -3.41 -0.32
N VAL A 104 -7.29 -2.21 0.07
CA VAL A 104 -7.05 -0.99 -0.73
C VAL A 104 -5.57 -0.81 -1.06
N LEU A 105 -4.66 -0.95 -0.09
CA LEU A 105 -3.22 -0.77 -0.31
C LEU A 105 -2.62 -1.83 -1.24
N PRO A 106 -2.68 -3.14 -0.91
CA PRO A 106 -2.09 -4.15 -1.79
C PRO A 106 -2.73 -4.16 -3.19
N SER A 107 -4.04 -3.91 -3.28
CA SER A 107 -4.71 -3.78 -4.58
C SER A 107 -4.23 -2.58 -5.41
N ALA A 108 -3.91 -1.45 -4.77
CA ALA A 108 -3.37 -0.28 -5.47
C ALA A 108 -1.98 -0.56 -6.07
N VAL A 109 -1.13 -1.27 -5.31
CA VAL A 109 0.20 -1.69 -5.78
C VAL A 109 0.09 -2.70 -6.92
N ASN A 110 -0.83 -3.67 -6.79
CA ASN A 110 -1.12 -4.62 -7.86
C ASN A 110 -1.52 -3.94 -9.18
N LEU A 111 -2.35 -2.88 -9.13
CA LEU A 111 -2.70 -2.09 -10.31
C LEU A 111 -1.46 -1.46 -10.96
N ALA A 112 -0.52 -0.94 -10.17
CA ALA A 112 0.74 -0.40 -10.67
C ALA A 112 1.63 -1.50 -11.28
N ALA A 113 1.68 -2.69 -10.67
CA ALA A 113 2.42 -3.85 -11.19
C ALA A 113 1.89 -4.32 -12.56
N LEU A 114 0.58 -4.23 -12.74
CA LEU A 114 -0.13 -4.48 -14.00
C LEU A 114 -0.08 -3.33 -15.00
N GLU A 115 0.64 -2.24 -14.70
CA GLU A 115 0.77 -1.04 -15.54
C GLU A 115 -0.57 -0.31 -15.79
N ARG A 116 -1.58 -0.57 -14.96
CA ARG A 116 -2.88 0.12 -14.95
C ARG A 116 -2.75 1.44 -14.18
N TYR A 117 -1.85 2.31 -14.65
CA TYR A 117 -1.36 3.46 -13.89
C TYR A 117 -2.44 4.48 -13.50
N ASP A 118 -3.43 4.72 -14.36
CA ASP A 118 -4.54 5.63 -14.04
C ASP A 118 -5.42 5.09 -12.91
N GLU A 119 -5.64 3.77 -12.89
CA GLU A 119 -6.39 3.10 -11.83
C GLU A 119 -5.61 3.07 -10.52
N ALA A 120 -4.31 2.77 -10.59
CA ALA A 120 -3.41 2.84 -9.45
C ALA A 120 -3.43 4.25 -8.83
N ARG A 121 -3.33 5.29 -9.65
CA ARG A 121 -3.35 6.70 -9.18
C ARG A 121 -4.64 7.04 -8.45
N ARG A 122 -5.79 6.59 -8.95
CA ARG A 122 -7.09 6.76 -8.27
C ARG A 122 -7.10 6.03 -6.93
N ALA A 123 -6.63 4.79 -6.88
CA ALA A 123 -6.56 4.01 -5.64
C ALA A 123 -5.65 4.64 -4.58
N PHE A 124 -4.46 5.12 -4.97
CA PHE A 124 -3.56 5.84 -4.06
C PHE A 124 -4.12 7.19 -3.60
N THR A 125 -4.93 7.86 -4.43
CA THR A 125 -5.65 9.07 -4.01
C THR A 125 -6.63 8.77 -2.88
N VAL A 126 -7.35 7.65 -2.94
CA VAL A 126 -8.25 7.21 -1.86
C VAL A 126 -7.48 6.93 -0.57
N LEU A 127 -6.31 6.28 -0.65
CA LEU A 127 -5.43 6.06 0.51
C LEU A 127 -4.94 7.38 1.12
N ARG A 128 -4.54 8.33 0.28
CA ARG A 128 -4.11 9.65 0.74
C ARG A 128 -5.21 10.43 1.47
N GLN A 129 -6.47 10.24 1.08
CA GLN A 129 -7.61 10.93 1.67
C GLN A 129 -8.10 10.26 2.95
N ASN A 130 -8.10 8.94 2.99
CA ASN A 130 -8.81 8.17 4.04
C ASN A 130 -7.90 7.30 4.92
N GLY A 131 -6.64 7.11 4.51
CA GLY A 131 -5.69 6.24 5.20
C GLY A 131 -5.09 6.87 6.46
N ASN A 132 -4.41 6.03 7.22
CA ASN A 132 -3.59 6.46 8.37
C ASN A 132 -2.30 7.19 7.91
N GLY A 133 -1.51 7.70 8.85
CA GLY A 133 -0.27 8.45 8.55
C GLY A 133 0.66 7.72 7.56
N ARG A 134 0.94 6.44 7.80
CA ARG A 134 1.80 5.61 6.94
C ARG A 134 1.17 5.40 5.56
N GLU A 135 -0.12 5.06 5.50
CA GLU A 135 -0.81 4.84 4.22
C GLU A 135 -0.86 6.09 3.35
N ARG A 136 -0.97 7.27 3.96
CA ARG A 136 -0.97 8.55 3.24
C ARG A 136 0.42 8.89 2.70
N ASP A 137 1.47 8.69 3.49
CA ASP A 137 2.86 8.86 3.06
C ASP A 137 3.17 7.93 1.87
N TYR A 138 2.85 6.65 2.03
CA TYR A 138 3.01 5.63 1.00
C TYR A 138 2.26 5.97 -0.29
N GLY A 139 0.99 6.38 -0.18
CA GLY A 139 0.19 6.81 -1.34
C GLY A 139 0.75 8.06 -2.04
N LEU A 140 1.40 8.97 -1.30
CA LEU A 140 2.07 10.12 -1.90
C LEU A 140 3.37 9.72 -2.62
N LEU A 141 4.17 8.81 -2.06
CA LEU A 141 5.34 8.27 -2.77
C LEU A 141 4.96 7.62 -4.10
N TRP A 142 3.88 6.85 -4.11
CA TRP A 142 3.34 6.28 -5.35
C TRP A 142 2.86 7.33 -6.34
N ASP A 143 2.20 8.41 -5.89
CA ASP A 143 1.83 9.51 -6.78
C ASP A 143 3.05 10.21 -7.38
N LEU A 144 4.14 10.38 -6.62
CA LEU A 144 5.41 10.91 -7.14
C LEU A 144 6.02 9.97 -8.19
N TRP A 145 6.13 8.67 -7.87
CA TRP A 145 6.67 7.65 -8.78
C TRP A 145 5.85 7.55 -10.06
N LEU A 146 4.52 7.43 -9.96
CA LEU A 146 3.62 7.34 -11.11
C LEU A 146 3.70 8.61 -11.97
N THR A 147 3.82 9.78 -11.34
CA THR A 147 4.00 11.05 -12.08
C THR A 147 5.29 11.05 -12.89
N ALA A 148 6.41 10.60 -12.31
CA ALA A 148 7.68 10.50 -13.04
C ALA A 148 7.64 9.42 -14.12
N ARG A 149 7.18 8.21 -13.79
CA ARG A 149 7.09 7.03 -14.67
C ARG A 149 6.31 7.32 -15.96
N THR A 150 5.20 8.04 -15.85
CA THR A 150 4.30 8.31 -16.99
C THR A 150 4.50 9.70 -17.57
N TRP A 151 5.56 10.41 -17.19
CA TRP A 151 5.79 11.78 -17.66
C TRP A 151 6.17 11.79 -19.13
N GLN A 152 5.52 12.66 -19.90
CA GLN A 152 5.78 12.85 -21.33
C GLN A 152 6.32 14.26 -21.67
N GLY A 153 6.40 15.15 -20.67
CA GLY A 153 6.89 16.52 -20.85
C GLY A 153 8.39 16.67 -20.60
N GLY A 154 8.86 17.92 -20.56
CA GLY A 154 10.26 18.23 -20.23
C GLY A 154 10.60 18.05 -18.75
N SER A 155 11.90 17.91 -18.43
CA SER A 155 12.41 17.68 -17.08
C SER A 155 12.12 18.81 -16.10
N THR A 156 12.19 20.08 -16.53
CA THR A 156 11.84 21.22 -15.69
C THR A 156 10.37 21.20 -15.26
N ALA A 157 9.47 20.83 -16.17
CA ALA A 157 8.04 20.73 -15.89
C ALA A 157 7.75 19.52 -14.98
N LEU A 158 8.46 18.40 -15.17
CA LEU A 158 8.41 17.26 -14.24
C LEU A 158 8.82 17.69 -12.83
N GLN A 159 9.97 18.35 -12.71
CA GLN A 159 10.50 18.78 -11.42
C GLN A 159 9.50 19.68 -10.69
N LYS A 160 8.89 20.63 -11.40
CA LYS A 160 7.83 21.47 -10.84
C LYS A 160 6.64 20.63 -10.37
N ALA A 161 6.15 19.69 -11.18
CA ALA A 161 5.01 18.85 -10.81
C ALA A 161 5.29 17.99 -9.56
N LEU A 162 6.49 17.42 -9.44
CA LEU A 162 6.90 16.64 -8.27
C LEU A 162 7.01 17.53 -7.02
N THR A 163 7.63 18.71 -7.14
CA THR A 163 7.74 19.67 -6.05
C THR A 163 6.37 20.16 -5.58
N ASP A 164 5.46 20.48 -6.49
CA ASP A 164 4.11 20.94 -6.16
C ASP A 164 3.31 19.84 -5.42
N LYS A 165 3.47 18.56 -5.80
CA LYS A 165 2.80 17.43 -5.14
C LYS A 165 3.25 17.19 -3.70
N ALA A 166 4.54 17.40 -3.42
CA ALA A 166 5.11 17.21 -2.09
C ALA A 166 5.08 18.48 -1.23
N ALA A 167 4.72 19.64 -1.81
CA ALA A 167 4.70 20.91 -1.10
C ALA A 167 3.70 20.90 0.06
N ASN A 168 4.11 21.44 1.21
CA ASN A 168 3.29 21.58 2.43
C ASN A 168 2.71 20.26 2.98
N TYR A 169 3.17 19.10 2.51
CA TYR A 169 2.77 17.82 3.06
C TYR A 169 3.56 17.51 4.34
N LYS A 170 2.84 17.12 5.39
CA LYS A 170 3.44 16.73 6.68
C LYS A 170 3.59 15.21 6.73
N TRP A 171 4.80 14.74 6.48
CA TRP A 171 5.17 13.34 6.54
C TRP A 171 5.10 12.79 7.96
N PHE A 172 4.62 11.55 8.08
CA PHE A 172 4.64 10.76 9.29
C PHE A 172 5.99 10.02 9.45
N SER A 173 6.53 9.50 8.36
CA SER A 173 7.79 8.75 8.32
C SER A 173 8.96 9.61 7.83
N ALA A 174 10.06 9.60 8.57
CA ALA A 174 11.26 10.37 8.24
C ALA A 174 11.97 9.85 6.97
N TYR A 175 12.04 8.54 6.76
CA TYR A 175 12.70 8.01 5.56
C TYR A 175 11.82 8.17 4.31
N GLU A 176 10.49 8.13 4.45
CA GLU A 176 9.57 8.39 3.31
C GLU A 176 9.63 9.88 2.91
N LEU A 177 9.75 10.80 3.87
CA LEU A 177 10.09 12.20 3.58
C LEU A 177 11.40 12.30 2.79
N ALA A 178 12.46 11.60 3.22
CA ALA A 178 13.73 11.65 2.50
C ALA A 178 13.64 11.08 1.07
N ILE A 179 12.80 10.08 0.84
CA ILE A 179 12.47 9.62 -0.51
C ILE A 179 11.74 10.72 -1.29
N ALA A 180 10.77 11.41 -0.70
CA ALA A 180 10.14 12.53 -1.40
C ALA A 180 11.12 13.69 -1.69
N ASP A 181 12.07 13.94 -0.79
CA ASP A 181 13.09 14.98 -0.97
C ASP A 181 14.01 14.69 -2.16
N ILE A 182 14.33 13.42 -2.46
CA ILE A 182 15.08 13.12 -3.70
C ILE A 182 14.25 13.44 -4.96
N TYR A 183 12.95 13.12 -4.98
CA TYR A 183 12.06 13.44 -6.11
C TYR A 183 11.90 14.96 -6.31
N THR A 184 12.02 15.75 -5.24
CA THR A 184 11.92 17.21 -5.30
C THR A 184 13.26 17.93 -5.45
N GLY A 185 14.36 17.18 -5.62
CA GLY A 185 15.71 17.75 -5.79
C GLY A 185 16.35 18.32 -4.53
N LYS A 186 15.79 18.01 -3.34
CA LYS A 186 16.27 18.50 -2.03
C LYS A 186 17.12 17.49 -1.27
N GLY A 187 17.05 16.22 -1.66
CA GLY A 187 17.69 15.10 -0.96
C GLY A 187 18.69 14.33 -1.82
N ASN A 188 19.26 13.29 -1.23
CA ASN A 188 20.10 12.31 -1.93
C ASN A 188 19.85 10.90 -1.37
N GLU A 189 20.23 9.88 -2.15
CA GLU A 189 20.09 8.46 -1.79
C GLU A 189 20.69 8.12 -0.42
N LYS A 190 21.90 8.64 -0.12
CA LYS A 190 22.64 8.28 1.10
C LYS A 190 21.83 8.64 2.35
N THR A 191 21.18 9.81 2.34
CA THR A 191 20.32 10.24 3.45
C THR A 191 19.14 9.29 3.69
N VAL A 192 18.53 8.73 2.63
CA VAL A 192 17.42 7.78 2.74
C VAL A 192 17.85 6.54 3.52
N PHE A 193 18.93 5.88 3.08
CA PHE A 193 19.38 4.64 3.71
C PHE A 193 19.98 4.88 5.10
N GLN A 194 20.66 6.00 5.33
CA GLN A 194 21.12 6.38 6.68
C GLN A 194 19.97 6.56 7.66
N LEU A 195 18.85 7.16 7.22
CA LEU A 195 17.66 7.30 8.08
C LEU A 195 17.06 5.93 8.41
N ILE A 196 16.95 5.03 7.43
CA ILE A 196 16.50 3.65 7.67
C ILE A 196 17.43 2.95 8.66
N ASP A 197 18.74 3.08 8.52
CA ASP A 197 19.70 2.49 9.46
C ASP A 197 19.61 3.07 10.87
N SER A 198 19.18 4.32 11.02
CA SER A 198 19.03 4.99 12.31
C SER A 198 17.72 4.68 13.05
N ILE A 199 16.72 4.12 12.35
CA ILE A 199 15.43 3.76 12.95
C ILE A 199 15.58 2.44 13.70
N VAL A 200 15.08 2.42 14.94
CA VAL A 200 14.94 1.19 15.73
C VAL A 200 13.65 0.50 15.28
N PHE A 201 13.80 -0.59 14.53
CA PHE A 201 12.72 -1.47 14.13
C PHE A 201 12.48 -2.56 15.18
N SER A 202 11.23 -3.00 15.31
CA SER A 202 10.89 -4.06 16.26
C SER A 202 11.32 -5.44 15.75
N HIS A 203 11.32 -5.61 14.42
CA HIS A 203 11.72 -6.84 13.76
C HIS A 203 12.61 -6.56 12.53
N ALA A 204 13.50 -7.51 12.20
CA ALA A 204 14.44 -7.36 11.08
C ALA A 204 13.71 -7.25 9.73
N GLU A 205 12.56 -7.91 9.63
CA GLU A 205 11.69 -7.90 8.46
C GLU A 205 11.13 -6.50 8.18
N GLU A 206 10.86 -5.70 9.22
CA GLU A 206 10.39 -4.32 9.06
C GLU A 206 11.47 -3.44 8.44
N LYS A 207 12.72 -3.61 8.89
CA LYS A 207 13.87 -2.91 8.31
C LYS A 207 14.05 -3.34 6.85
N ALA A 208 13.99 -4.64 6.58
CA ALA A 208 14.14 -5.17 5.22
C ALA A 208 13.01 -4.68 4.29
N ASP A 209 11.79 -4.53 4.80
CA ASP A 209 10.65 -3.96 4.06
C ASP A 209 10.90 -2.49 3.72
N ALA A 210 11.31 -1.66 4.70
CA ALA A 210 11.67 -0.26 4.48
C ALA A 210 12.82 -0.11 3.46
N VAL A 211 13.83 -0.98 3.52
CA VAL A 211 14.92 -1.03 2.53
C VAL A 211 14.37 -1.38 1.15
N THR A 212 13.47 -2.36 1.03
CA THR A 212 12.90 -2.78 -0.26
C THR A 212 12.07 -1.68 -0.90
N GLN A 213 11.23 -1.02 -0.10
CA GLN A 213 10.47 0.15 -0.51
C GLN A 213 11.39 1.27 -0.99
N ALA A 214 12.43 1.62 -0.21
CA ALA A 214 13.39 2.64 -0.57
C ALA A 214 14.13 2.33 -1.87
N VAL A 215 14.61 1.08 -2.03
CA VAL A 215 15.28 0.62 -3.25
C VAL A 215 14.37 0.81 -4.47
N PHE A 216 13.09 0.45 -4.37
CA PHE A 216 12.13 0.64 -5.45
C PHE A 216 11.97 2.11 -5.83
N PHE A 217 11.66 2.98 -4.87
CA PHE A 217 11.40 4.39 -5.15
C PHE A 217 12.64 5.18 -5.56
N VAL A 218 13.80 4.94 -4.93
CA VAL A 218 15.08 5.56 -5.31
C VAL A 218 15.49 5.11 -6.71
N GLY A 219 15.30 3.83 -7.04
CA GLY A 219 15.52 3.34 -8.39
C GLY A 219 14.60 4.01 -9.41
N GLY A 220 13.32 4.20 -9.07
CA GLY A 220 12.37 4.97 -9.89
C GLY A 220 12.82 6.42 -10.11
N TYR A 221 13.37 7.09 -9.08
CA TYR A 221 13.94 8.42 -9.23
C TYR A 221 15.10 8.44 -10.24
N TYR A 222 16.02 7.48 -10.11
CA TYR A 222 17.14 7.36 -11.05
C TYR A 222 16.67 7.12 -12.49
N GLN A 223 15.67 6.28 -12.71
CA GLN A 223 15.17 6.00 -14.05
C GLN A 223 14.36 7.16 -14.63
N TYR A 224 13.41 7.70 -13.86
CA TYR A 224 12.32 8.50 -14.42
C TYR A 224 12.44 10.00 -14.14
N VAL A 225 13.21 10.41 -13.14
CA VAL A 225 13.37 11.84 -12.80
C VAL A 225 14.66 12.40 -13.39
N ILE A 226 15.79 11.74 -13.15
CA ILE A 226 17.10 12.24 -13.61
C ILE A 226 17.67 11.49 -14.82
N ASN A 227 16.94 10.49 -15.35
CA ASN A 227 17.32 9.71 -16.52
C ASN A 227 18.75 9.11 -16.44
N GLN A 228 19.05 8.48 -15.30
CA GLN A 228 20.30 7.77 -15.02
C GLN A 228 20.04 6.28 -14.76
N PRO A 229 19.55 5.51 -15.75
CA PRO A 229 19.18 4.11 -15.60
C PRO A 229 20.32 3.20 -15.11
N GLN A 230 21.58 3.55 -15.39
CA GLN A 230 22.73 2.81 -14.88
C GLN A 230 22.89 2.90 -13.36
N LYS A 231 22.49 4.02 -12.74
CA LYS A 231 22.47 4.13 -11.27
C LYS A 231 21.37 3.27 -10.67
N ALA A 232 20.18 3.22 -11.29
CA ALA A 232 19.11 2.33 -10.87
C ALA A 232 19.55 0.86 -10.95
N LYS A 233 20.16 0.45 -12.07
CA LYS A 233 20.69 -0.92 -12.26
C LYS A 233 21.71 -1.29 -11.18
N LYS A 234 22.65 -0.39 -10.87
CA LYS A 234 23.63 -0.60 -9.80
C LYS A 234 22.94 -0.74 -8.45
N LEU A 235 22.00 0.15 -8.12
CA LEU A 235 21.23 0.11 -6.87
C LEU A 235 20.51 -1.24 -6.70
N TYR A 236 19.75 -1.66 -7.71
CA TYR A 236 18.99 -2.93 -7.65
C TYR A 236 19.91 -4.14 -7.47
N ARG A 237 21.07 -4.16 -8.14
CA ARG A 237 22.05 -5.23 -7.97
C ARG A 237 22.66 -5.24 -6.58
N ASP A 238 23.08 -4.08 -6.08
CA ASP A 238 23.77 -3.97 -4.80
C ASP A 238 22.84 -4.35 -3.62
N TYR A 239 21.52 -4.16 -3.77
CA TYR A 239 20.51 -4.53 -2.77
C TYR A 239 19.80 -5.86 -3.02
N ALA A 240 20.14 -6.61 -4.07
CA ALA A 240 19.40 -7.82 -4.47
C ALA A 240 19.23 -8.86 -3.35
N SER A 241 20.26 -9.06 -2.52
CA SER A 241 20.24 -10.00 -1.38
C SER A 241 19.53 -9.45 -0.13
N HIS A 242 19.20 -8.16 -0.12
CA HIS A 242 18.60 -7.45 1.02
C HIS A 242 17.10 -7.20 0.86
N LEU A 243 16.53 -7.54 -0.30
CA LEU A 243 15.10 -7.35 -0.56
C LEU A 243 14.25 -8.32 0.27
N ASN A 244 13.25 -7.78 0.95
CA ASN A 244 12.29 -8.55 1.73
C ASN A 244 11.36 -9.33 0.79
N LYS A 245 11.28 -10.64 0.99
CA LYS A 245 10.44 -11.55 0.19
C LYS A 245 8.94 -11.27 0.34
N SER A 246 8.54 -10.64 1.44
CA SER A 246 7.14 -10.31 1.75
C SER A 246 6.78 -8.86 1.44
N SER A 247 7.70 -8.07 0.86
CA SER A 247 7.44 -6.70 0.43
C SER A 247 6.74 -6.69 -0.93
N LEU A 248 5.72 -5.84 -1.07
CA LEU A 248 4.97 -5.66 -2.32
C LEU A 248 5.85 -5.09 -3.44
N GLU A 249 6.89 -4.32 -3.10
CA GLU A 249 7.82 -3.72 -4.05
C GLU A 249 8.84 -4.70 -4.61
N ARG A 250 9.06 -5.85 -3.96
CA ARG A 250 10.14 -6.76 -4.38
C ARG A 250 10.00 -7.17 -5.84
N ASN A 251 8.82 -7.64 -6.27
CA ASN A 251 8.63 -8.06 -7.67
C ASN A 251 8.69 -6.88 -8.63
N LEU A 252 8.33 -5.68 -8.17
CA LEU A 252 8.48 -4.46 -8.95
C LEU A 252 9.96 -4.12 -9.15
N VAL A 253 10.79 -4.20 -8.11
CA VAL A 253 12.26 -4.05 -8.23
C VAL A 253 12.83 -5.04 -9.24
N LEU A 254 12.44 -6.31 -9.16
CA LEU A 254 12.92 -7.33 -10.10
C LEU A 254 12.47 -7.05 -11.54
N LYS A 255 11.22 -6.62 -11.75
CA LYS A 255 10.70 -6.24 -13.06
C LYS A 255 11.46 -5.05 -13.66
N GLU A 256 11.68 -4.01 -12.86
CA GLU A 256 12.42 -2.82 -13.27
C GLU A 256 13.88 -3.19 -13.61
N GLN A 257 14.53 -4.00 -12.78
CA GLN A 257 15.88 -4.50 -13.04
C GLN A 257 15.97 -5.28 -14.37
N GLU A 258 15.00 -6.14 -14.66
CA GLU A 258 14.96 -6.91 -15.90
C GLU A 258 14.74 -6.02 -17.13
N SER A 259 13.85 -5.02 -17.06
CA SER A 259 13.66 -4.06 -18.16
C SER A 259 14.94 -3.29 -18.52
N LEU A 260 15.78 -2.99 -17.52
CA LEU A 260 17.07 -2.33 -17.70
C LEU A 260 18.14 -3.27 -18.30
N ARG A 261 17.93 -4.58 -18.26
CA ARG A 261 18.80 -5.57 -18.90
C ARG A 261 18.50 -5.71 -20.39
N ILE A 262 17.22 -5.68 -20.76
CA ILE A 262 16.74 -5.87 -22.13
C ILE A 262 17.00 -4.63 -23.01
N SER A 263 17.10 -3.44 -22.40
CA SER A 263 17.31 -2.16 -23.11
C SER A 263 18.78 -1.92 -23.54
N GLN A 264 19.64 -2.94 -23.52
CA GLN A 264 21.06 -2.89 -23.89
C GLN A 264 21.33 -3.82 -25.07
#